data_AF-A0A7U9R2D9-F1
#
_entry.id   AF-A0A7U9R2D9-F1
#
_cell.length_a   1.000
_cell.length_b   1.000
_cell.length_c   1.000
_cell.angle_alpha   90.00
_cell.angle_beta   90.00
_cell.angle_gamma   90.00
#
_symmetry.space_group_name_H-M   'P 1'
#
loop_
_entity.id
_entity.type
_entity.pdbx_description
1 polymer ?
#
loop_
_entity_poly.entity_id
_entity_poly.type
_entity_poly.pdbx_seq_one_letter_code
_entity_poly.pdbx_strand_id
1 'polypeptide(L)'
;MNQRRNALLKGLAAIAAVIVICISLGRIIGIGSQTLGDIAREHPQPTATPRNEESTESLGNGTPEGTGPGESQGETEDGTQPGENQEAEGNTRPGGESSGSTPSDVADSRDPSYDIQNTPASGGDVMTDNLQNMTENDGLLSLPGLALNGEFMADARITWEEGFYYEPLSQGLADYITGVSYPKDLEKPAIAVSDLCYIHVLYNDFEGNPAEGELICNQAIAQDLVEIFHELYKAEYQIEKIRLIDAYGGDDDLSMADNNSSCFNYRVVSGSSSLSRHAYGLAIDINPLYNPYITYNKDQTIHVSPEAGEDYADRSKSFPYKIDEEDLCYRLFKEHGFTWGGDWNSCKDYQHFQKTP
;
A
#
# COMPACT_ATOMS: atom_id res chain seq x y z
N MET A 1 4.63 -49.45 41.50
CA MET A 1 4.54 -48.72 40.20
C MET A 1 3.15 -48.18 39.87
N ASN A 2 2.05 -48.85 40.26
CA ASN A 2 0.69 -48.43 39.84
C ASN A 2 0.14 -47.16 40.50
N GLN A 3 0.46 -46.87 41.77
CA GLN A 3 -0.04 -45.66 42.44
C GLN A 3 0.57 -44.36 41.90
N ARG A 4 1.87 -44.33 41.61
CA ARG A 4 2.53 -43.14 41.03
C ARG A 4 2.05 -42.85 39.61
N ARG A 5 1.82 -43.88 38.79
CA ARG A 5 1.22 -43.72 37.45
C ARG A 5 -0.20 -43.17 37.53
N ASN A 6 -1.03 -43.68 38.44
CA ASN A 6 -2.39 -43.17 38.62
C ASN A 6 -2.42 -41.74 39.17
N ALA A 7 -1.47 -41.35 40.01
CA ALA A 7 -1.35 -39.97 40.48
C ALA A 7 -0.94 -39.02 39.33
N LEU A 8 0.01 -39.43 38.49
CA LEU A 8 0.43 -38.68 37.29
C LEU A 8 -0.69 -38.54 36.26
N LEU A 9 -1.43 -39.61 35.98
CA LEU A 9 -2.57 -39.59 35.05
C LEU A 9 -3.71 -38.69 35.55
N LYS A 10 -3.99 -38.69 36.86
CA LYS A 10 -4.97 -37.78 37.46
C LYS A 10 -4.51 -36.33 37.42
N GLY A 11 -3.22 -36.07 37.62
CA GLY A 11 -2.64 -34.73 37.49
C GLY A 11 -2.73 -34.20 36.06
N LEU A 12 -2.38 -35.01 35.06
CA LEU A 12 -2.49 -34.65 33.64
C LEU A 12 -3.94 -34.41 33.21
N ALA A 13 -4.87 -35.25 33.66
CA ALA A 13 -6.30 -35.07 33.39
C ALA A 13 -6.86 -33.79 34.02
N ALA A 14 -6.42 -33.42 35.23
CA ALA A 14 -6.81 -32.19 35.89
C ALA A 14 -6.28 -30.95 35.15
N ILE A 15 -5.03 -30.98 34.66
CA ILE A 15 -4.43 -29.90 33.87
C ILE A 15 -5.18 -29.75 32.54
N ALA A 16 -5.46 -30.85 31.83
CA ALA A 16 -6.22 -30.81 30.59
C ALA A 16 -7.64 -30.24 30.79
N ALA A 17 -8.31 -30.60 31.89
CA ALA A 17 -9.62 -30.06 32.23
C ALA A 17 -9.56 -28.54 32.51
N VAL A 18 -8.53 -28.06 33.21
CA VAL A 18 -8.32 -26.63 33.44
C VAL A 18 -8.07 -25.89 32.13
N ILE A 19 -7.27 -26.42 31.22
CA ILE A 19 -7.01 -25.80 29.90
C ILE A 19 -8.31 -25.69 29.10
N VAL A 20 -9.12 -26.76 29.05
CA VAL A 20 -10.40 -26.73 28.34
C VAL A 20 -11.36 -25.74 28.98
N ILE A 21 -11.41 -25.65 30.32
CA ILE A 21 -12.23 -24.67 31.04
C ILE A 21 -11.73 -23.24 30.77
N CYS A 22 -10.43 -22.99 30.75
CA CYS A 22 -9.85 -21.68 30.42
C CYS A 22 -10.16 -21.25 28.98
N ILE A 23 -10.06 -22.16 28.00
CA ILE A 23 -10.44 -21.90 26.61
C ILE A 23 -11.95 -21.62 26.51
N SER A 24 -12.77 -22.36 27.25
CA SER A 24 -14.23 -22.21 27.24
C SER A 24 -14.68 -20.91 27.92
N LEU A 25 -14.04 -20.53 29.03
CA LEU A 25 -14.31 -19.28 29.73
C LEU A 25 -13.78 -18.07 28.95
N GLY A 26 -12.66 -18.20 28.24
CA GLY A 26 -12.17 -17.17 27.31
C GLY A 26 -13.14 -16.89 26.16
N ARG A 27 -13.96 -17.87 25.76
CA ARG A 27 -15.03 -17.70 24.76
C ARG A 27 -16.32 -17.10 25.33
N ILE A 28 -16.57 -17.23 26.63
CA ILE A 28 -17.81 -16.77 27.29
C ILE A 28 -17.65 -15.37 27.88
N ILE A 29 -16.44 -15.02 28.33
CA ILE A 29 -16.07 -13.68 28.79
C ILE A 29 -15.55 -12.95 27.55
N GLY A 30 -16.40 -12.21 26.86
CA GLY A 30 -16.11 -11.52 25.59
C GLY A 30 -14.92 -10.55 25.65
N ILE A 31 -13.70 -11.08 25.64
CA ILE A 31 -12.51 -10.45 25.11
C ILE A 31 -12.49 -10.86 23.64
N GLY A 32 -13.22 -10.11 22.82
CA GLY A 32 -13.29 -10.35 21.38
C GLY A 32 -11.93 -10.04 20.74
N SER A 33 -11.03 -11.02 20.74
CA SER A 33 -10.03 -11.10 19.67
C SER A 33 -10.71 -11.91 18.58
N GLN A 34 -11.32 -11.22 17.62
CA GLN A 34 -11.56 -11.85 16.33
C GLN A 34 -10.20 -12.36 15.83
N THR A 35 -10.14 -13.56 15.28
CA THR A 35 -8.92 -13.99 14.59
C THR A 35 -8.81 -13.23 13.27
N LEU A 36 -7.60 -13.10 12.69
CA LEU A 36 -7.44 -12.53 11.34
C LEU A 36 -8.41 -13.18 10.33
N GLY A 37 -8.62 -14.48 10.45
CA GLY A 37 -9.58 -15.22 9.62
C GLY A 37 -11.06 -14.94 9.92
N ASP A 38 -11.41 -14.44 11.11
CA ASP A 38 -12.75 -13.94 11.41
C ASP A 38 -12.96 -12.54 10.80
N ILE A 39 -11.94 -11.68 10.89
CA ILE A 39 -11.91 -10.32 10.29
C ILE A 39 -12.05 -10.38 8.77
N ALA A 40 -11.40 -11.35 8.13
CA ALA A 40 -11.51 -11.64 6.70
C ALA A 40 -12.91 -12.11 6.30
N ARG A 41 -13.56 -12.96 7.11
CA ARG A 41 -14.89 -13.52 6.81
C ARG A 41 -16.03 -12.53 6.94
N GLU A 42 -15.90 -11.53 7.81
CA GLU A 42 -16.97 -10.57 8.09
C GLU A 42 -17.07 -9.41 7.08
N HIS A 43 -16.07 -9.22 6.21
CA HIS A 43 -15.98 -8.07 5.30
C HIS A 43 -15.49 -8.45 3.89
N PRO A 44 -16.32 -9.11 3.08
CA PRO A 44 -16.00 -9.34 1.67
C PRO A 44 -15.97 -8.02 0.90
N GLN A 45 -14.96 -7.84 0.04
CA GLN A 45 -14.92 -6.68 -0.86
C GLN A 45 -16.09 -6.71 -1.85
N PRO A 46 -16.68 -5.55 -2.19
CA PRO A 46 -17.61 -5.46 -3.31
C PRO A 46 -16.85 -5.76 -4.61
N THR A 47 -17.13 -6.91 -5.22
CA THR A 47 -16.56 -7.32 -6.51
C THR A 47 -16.98 -6.34 -7.61
N ALA A 48 -16.01 -5.83 -8.36
CA ALA A 48 -16.30 -5.05 -9.55
C ALA A 48 -17.06 -5.92 -10.56
N THR A 49 -18.17 -5.40 -11.09
CA THR A 49 -18.92 -6.11 -12.14
C THR A 49 -18.09 -6.11 -13.44
N PRO A 50 -17.96 -7.22 -14.17
CA PRO A 50 -17.15 -7.26 -15.39
C PRO A 50 -17.62 -6.22 -16.40
N ARG A 51 -16.69 -5.45 -16.96
CA ARG A 51 -16.93 -4.53 -18.07
C ARG A 51 -17.16 -5.37 -19.33
N ASN A 52 -18.41 -5.57 -19.72
CA ASN A 52 -18.74 -6.18 -21.02
C ASN A 52 -18.37 -5.21 -22.16
N GLU A 53 -17.32 -5.55 -22.91
CA GLU A 53 -17.15 -5.08 -24.28
C GLU A 53 -18.06 -5.91 -25.21
N GLU A 54 -19.08 -5.28 -25.77
CA GLU A 54 -19.48 -5.35 -27.20
C GLU A 54 -20.90 -4.79 -27.39
N SER A 55 -21.00 -3.75 -28.22
CA SER A 55 -21.99 -3.74 -29.29
C SER A 55 -21.55 -2.77 -30.38
N THR A 56 -20.77 -3.29 -31.31
CA THR A 56 -20.79 -2.82 -32.69
C THR A 56 -22.17 -3.11 -33.28
N GLU A 57 -22.95 -2.08 -33.60
CA GLU A 57 -23.88 -2.14 -34.73
C GLU A 57 -23.74 -0.87 -35.57
N SER A 58 -23.40 -1.09 -36.84
CA SER A 58 -23.36 -0.08 -37.88
C SER A 58 -24.70 0.01 -38.61
N LEU A 59 -25.01 1.23 -39.06
CA LEU A 59 -25.75 1.64 -40.28
C LEU A 59 -27.08 2.36 -40.06
N GLY A 60 -27.11 3.62 -40.51
CA GLY A 60 -28.32 4.42 -40.67
C GLY A 60 -28.02 5.80 -41.24
N ASN A 61 -27.64 5.85 -42.53
CA ASN A 61 -27.46 7.08 -43.30
C ASN A 61 -28.81 7.81 -43.47
N GLY A 62 -28.87 9.13 -43.27
CA GLY A 62 -30.07 9.92 -43.58
C GLY A 62 -30.02 11.38 -43.12
N THR A 63 -29.50 12.27 -43.96
CA THR A 63 -29.83 13.71 -43.97
C THR A 63 -31.19 13.91 -44.66
N PRO A 64 -32.00 14.89 -44.26
CA PRO A 64 -32.08 16.11 -45.09
C PRO A 64 -32.23 17.43 -44.30
N GLU A 65 -32.12 18.50 -45.08
CA GLU A 65 -31.96 19.93 -44.82
C GLU A 65 -33.10 20.70 -44.11
N GLY A 66 -32.74 21.91 -43.63
CA GLY A 66 -33.58 23.11 -43.48
C GLY A 66 -34.13 23.34 -42.07
N THR A 67 -34.10 24.51 -41.41
CA THR A 67 -33.92 25.94 -41.77
C THR A 67 -33.74 26.71 -40.44
N GLY A 68 -32.88 27.74 -40.35
CA GLY A 68 -32.75 28.62 -39.16
C GLY A 68 -33.84 29.70 -39.05
N PRO A 69 -33.59 30.86 -38.40
CA PRO A 69 -33.09 31.10 -37.04
C PRO A 69 -34.12 31.95 -36.21
N GLY A 70 -33.88 32.15 -34.90
CA GLY A 70 -34.70 33.05 -34.07
C GLY A 70 -33.97 33.61 -32.85
N GLU A 71 -33.65 34.90 -32.90
CA GLU A 71 -33.20 35.76 -31.80
C GLU A 71 -34.37 36.25 -30.93
N SER A 72 -34.10 36.57 -29.66
CA SER A 72 -34.65 37.67 -28.81
C SER A 72 -34.20 37.37 -27.36
N GLN A 73 -33.33 38.11 -26.65
CA GLN A 73 -33.37 39.50 -26.15
C GLN A 73 -34.57 39.89 -25.26
N GLY A 74 -34.24 40.58 -24.16
CA GLY A 74 -35.12 41.23 -23.14
C GLY A 74 -34.78 40.75 -21.72
N GLU A 75 -33.89 41.37 -20.93
CA GLU A 75 -34.08 42.61 -20.12
C GLU A 75 -35.32 42.52 -19.19
N THR A 76 -35.28 42.75 -17.86
CA THR A 76 -34.78 43.91 -17.08
C THR A 76 -34.65 43.60 -15.56
N GLU A 77 -33.69 44.28 -14.90
CA GLU A 77 -33.73 45.10 -13.64
C GLU A 77 -34.65 44.68 -12.45
N ASP A 78 -34.42 44.92 -11.15
CA ASP A 78 -33.66 45.91 -10.37
C ASP A 78 -33.65 45.43 -8.89
N GLY A 79 -32.78 45.97 -8.02
CA GLY A 79 -33.15 46.19 -6.62
C GLY A 79 -32.21 45.79 -5.47
N THR A 80 -31.20 46.64 -5.22
CA THR A 80 -30.92 47.25 -3.89
C THR A 80 -30.34 46.40 -2.72
N GLN A 81 -29.04 46.61 -2.46
CA GLN A 81 -28.31 46.50 -1.17
C GLN A 81 -28.64 47.74 -0.26
N PRO A 82 -28.09 47.97 0.97
CA PRO A 82 -27.21 47.17 1.83
C PRO A 82 -27.56 47.23 3.34
N GLY A 83 -26.77 46.56 4.19
CA GLY A 83 -26.75 46.78 5.64
C GLY A 83 -25.50 46.22 6.29
N GLU A 84 -24.49 47.08 6.47
CA GLU A 84 -23.33 46.88 7.37
C GLU A 84 -23.77 46.93 8.84
N ASN A 85 -23.05 46.23 9.73
CA ASN A 85 -22.57 46.81 10.99
C ASN A 85 -21.53 45.93 11.70
N GLN A 86 -20.58 46.64 12.30
CA GLN A 86 -19.32 46.27 12.92
C GLN A 86 -19.42 45.77 14.38
N GLU A 87 -18.35 45.06 14.78
CA GLU A 87 -17.57 45.10 16.05
C GLU A 87 -18.27 45.11 17.43
N ALA A 88 -17.81 44.22 18.33
CA ALA A 88 -17.20 44.62 19.62
C ALA A 88 -16.56 43.43 20.38
N GLU A 89 -15.49 43.78 21.08
CA GLU A 89 -14.48 42.98 21.78
C GLU A 89 -14.93 42.38 23.14
N GLY A 90 -14.13 41.42 23.65
CA GLY A 90 -13.69 41.48 25.06
C GLY A 90 -13.85 40.23 25.95
N ASN A 91 -12.71 39.57 26.21
CA ASN A 91 -12.09 39.40 27.55
C ASN A 91 -11.83 37.96 28.10
N THR A 92 -10.53 37.65 28.24
CA THR A 92 -9.77 36.88 29.26
C THR A 92 -10.11 35.44 29.73
N ARG A 93 -9.11 34.56 29.49
CA ARG A 93 -8.46 33.42 30.25
C ARG A 93 -8.71 33.29 31.79
N PRO A 94 -8.31 32.20 32.51
CA PRO A 94 -7.20 31.24 32.21
C PRO A 94 -7.37 29.73 32.57
N GLY A 95 -6.45 28.91 32.05
CA GLY A 95 -5.81 27.82 32.82
C GLY A 95 -5.97 26.39 32.26
N GLY A 96 -4.85 25.70 31.99
CA GLY A 96 -4.82 24.26 31.72
C GLY A 96 -3.65 23.83 30.85
N GLU A 97 -2.49 23.57 31.47
CA GLU A 97 -1.32 22.93 30.85
C GLU A 97 -1.63 21.46 30.52
N SER A 98 -1.22 20.98 29.35
CA SER A 98 -0.76 19.59 29.18
C SER A 98 0.10 19.49 27.94
N SER A 99 1.35 19.11 28.18
CA SER A 99 2.44 18.87 27.25
C SER A 99 2.28 17.54 26.52
N GLY A 100 2.27 17.58 25.19
CA GLY A 100 2.43 16.42 24.31
C GLY A 100 3.26 16.83 23.11
N SER A 101 4.55 16.53 23.13
CA SER A 101 5.51 16.89 22.09
C SER A 101 5.29 16.05 20.84
N THR A 102 4.90 16.69 19.75
CA THR A 102 4.95 16.17 18.37
C THR A 102 6.14 16.82 17.65
N PRO A 103 6.95 16.09 16.89
CA PRO A 103 7.95 16.72 16.03
C PRO A 103 7.22 17.39 14.87
N SER A 104 7.12 18.71 14.96
CA SER A 104 6.73 19.59 13.86
C SER A 104 8.03 20.03 13.20
N ASP A 105 8.28 19.64 11.96
CA ASP A 105 9.24 20.34 11.12
C ASP A 105 8.66 20.49 9.71
N VAL A 106 8.14 21.71 9.50
CA VAL A 106 7.68 22.24 8.22
C VAL A 106 8.91 22.77 7.50
N ALA A 107 9.22 22.22 6.33
CA ALA A 107 10.12 22.87 5.38
C ALA A 107 9.28 23.56 4.30
N ASP A 108 9.26 24.89 4.37
CA ASP A 108 8.86 25.81 3.32
C ASP A 108 9.79 25.62 2.12
N SER A 109 9.28 25.24 0.95
CA SER A 109 10.06 25.40 -0.28
C SER A 109 9.18 25.79 -1.45
N ARG A 110 9.64 26.84 -2.10
CA ARG A 110 9.15 27.37 -3.37
C ARG A 110 9.58 26.43 -4.47
N ASP A 111 8.71 26.27 -5.45
CA ASP A 111 9.01 25.76 -6.79
C ASP A 111 10.32 26.37 -7.32
N PRO A 112 11.23 25.52 -7.83
CA PRO A 112 11.61 25.70 -9.21
C PRO A 112 11.56 24.37 -9.96
N SER A 113 10.91 24.40 -11.12
CA SER A 113 11.06 23.41 -12.18
C SER A 113 12.55 23.07 -12.36
N TYR A 114 12.94 21.86 -11.97
CA TYR A 114 14.25 21.32 -12.32
C TYR A 114 14.08 20.30 -13.44
N ASP A 115 14.44 20.77 -14.63
CA ASP A 115 14.65 19.98 -15.84
C ASP A 115 15.90 19.11 -15.63
N ILE A 116 15.73 17.81 -15.35
CA ILE A 116 16.84 16.85 -15.36
C ILE A 116 17.03 16.38 -16.79
N GLN A 117 17.98 17.02 -17.47
CA GLN A 117 18.60 16.47 -18.66
C GLN A 117 19.43 15.24 -18.29
N ASN A 118 18.87 14.06 -18.55
CA ASN A 118 19.59 12.80 -18.56
C ASN A 118 20.65 12.80 -19.67
N THR A 119 21.93 12.83 -19.31
CA THR A 119 23.02 12.42 -20.21
C THR A 119 23.37 10.95 -19.94
N PRO A 120 23.33 10.06 -20.94
CA PRO A 120 23.61 8.65 -20.73
C PRO A 120 25.11 8.42 -20.52
N ALA A 121 25.48 7.77 -19.42
CA ALA A 121 26.80 7.19 -19.25
C ALA A 121 26.86 5.89 -20.05
N SER A 122 27.54 5.95 -21.21
CA SER A 122 27.93 4.77 -21.98
C SER A 122 29.08 4.06 -21.26
N GLY A 123 28.80 2.86 -20.77
CA GLY A 123 29.77 1.92 -20.22
C GLY A 123 29.12 0.55 -20.10
N GLY A 124 29.22 -0.26 -21.16
CA GLY A 124 28.57 -1.56 -21.23
C GLY A 124 29.21 -2.58 -20.30
N ASP A 125 28.41 -3.14 -19.39
CA ASP A 125 28.72 -4.36 -18.64
C ASP A 125 27.86 -5.50 -19.18
N VAL A 126 28.52 -6.55 -19.69
CA VAL A 126 27.96 -7.66 -20.49
C VAL A 126 27.02 -8.59 -19.68
N MET A 127 26.74 -8.30 -18.41
CA MET A 127 25.87 -9.10 -17.54
C MET A 127 24.40 -8.64 -17.52
N THR A 128 24.11 -7.36 -17.79
CA THR A 128 22.73 -6.83 -17.74
C THR A 128 21.90 -7.20 -18.98
N ASP A 129 22.55 -7.30 -20.14
CA ASP A 129 21.91 -7.62 -21.42
C ASP A 129 21.29 -9.04 -21.46
N ASN A 130 21.79 -9.96 -20.63
CA ASN A 130 21.27 -11.32 -20.55
C ASN A 130 20.08 -11.48 -19.59
N LEU A 131 19.85 -10.53 -18.66
CA LEU A 131 18.68 -10.57 -17.76
C LEU A 131 17.47 -9.86 -18.39
N GLN A 132 17.68 -8.77 -19.14
CA GLN A 132 16.61 -8.13 -19.92
C GLN A 132 16.04 -9.05 -21.01
N ASN A 133 16.80 -10.04 -21.46
CA ASN A 133 16.34 -11.02 -22.44
C ASN A 133 15.52 -12.18 -21.82
N MET A 134 15.45 -12.29 -20.48
CA MET A 134 14.59 -13.28 -19.81
C MET A 134 13.16 -12.78 -19.59
N THR A 135 12.90 -11.48 -19.74
CA THR A 135 11.57 -10.89 -19.55
C THR A 135 10.68 -10.94 -20.79
N GLU A 136 11.22 -11.28 -21.98
CA GLU A 136 10.46 -11.19 -23.23
C GLU A 136 9.93 -12.53 -23.79
N ASN A 137 10.26 -13.69 -23.21
CA ASN A 137 10.09 -14.97 -23.92
C ASN A 137 9.29 -16.09 -23.23
N ASP A 138 8.62 -15.82 -22.11
CA ASP A 138 7.59 -16.73 -21.62
C ASP A 138 6.44 -15.90 -21.04
N GLY A 139 5.23 -16.10 -21.56
CA GLY A 139 4.02 -15.33 -21.24
C GLY A 139 3.47 -15.55 -19.82
N LEU A 140 4.34 -15.94 -18.89
CA LEU A 140 4.11 -15.94 -17.46
C LEU A 140 4.95 -14.79 -16.91
N LEU A 141 4.30 -13.69 -16.50
CA LEU A 141 4.94 -12.45 -16.03
C LEU A 141 6.05 -12.75 -15.01
N SER A 142 7.28 -12.89 -15.48
CA SER A 142 8.42 -13.37 -14.70
C SER A 142 8.62 -12.47 -13.50
N LEU A 143 8.61 -13.05 -12.29
CA LEU A 143 8.99 -12.39 -11.04
C LEU A 143 10.53 -12.48 -10.94
N PRO A 144 11.29 -11.40 -11.20
CA PRO A 144 12.74 -11.48 -11.23
C PRO A 144 13.32 -11.82 -9.86
N GLY A 145 12.70 -11.34 -8.78
CA GLY A 145 13.09 -11.69 -7.42
C GLY A 145 12.93 -13.17 -7.15
N LEU A 146 11.80 -13.77 -7.54
CA LEU A 146 11.62 -15.22 -7.43
C LEU A 146 12.71 -16.00 -8.18
N ALA A 147 13.02 -15.62 -9.41
CA ALA A 147 14.03 -16.29 -10.23
C ALA A 147 15.45 -16.16 -9.65
N LEU A 148 15.76 -15.01 -9.05
CA LEU A 148 17.08 -14.70 -8.49
C LEU A 148 17.24 -15.17 -7.03
N ASN A 149 16.14 -15.43 -6.32
CA ASN A 149 16.15 -15.77 -4.90
C ASN A 149 15.77 -17.22 -4.62
N GLY A 150 14.64 -17.68 -5.18
CA GLY A 150 13.86 -18.84 -4.73
C GLY A 150 14.68 -20.06 -4.30
N GLU A 151 15.11 -20.89 -5.26
CA GLU A 151 15.81 -22.15 -4.95
C GLU A 151 17.16 -21.93 -4.24
N PHE A 152 17.77 -20.74 -4.36
CA PHE A 152 19.05 -20.44 -3.72
C PHE A 152 18.92 -20.24 -2.21
N MET A 153 17.74 -19.86 -1.73
CA MET A 153 17.48 -19.53 -0.32
C MET A 153 16.48 -20.46 0.36
N ALA A 154 16.06 -21.53 -0.32
CA ALA A 154 15.06 -22.49 0.16
C ALA A 154 15.38 -23.11 1.54
N ASP A 155 16.66 -23.37 1.84
CA ASP A 155 17.08 -23.91 3.15
C ASP A 155 16.87 -22.94 4.32
N ALA A 156 16.80 -21.64 4.04
CA ALA A 156 16.59 -20.57 5.02
C ALA A 156 15.15 -20.02 4.99
N ARG A 157 14.27 -20.62 4.17
CA ARG A 157 12.89 -20.19 3.99
C ARG A 157 12.06 -20.43 5.24
N ILE A 158 11.28 -19.41 5.59
CA ILE A 158 10.20 -19.51 6.58
C ILE A 158 8.89 -19.47 5.81
N THR A 159 8.21 -20.62 5.77
CA THR A 159 6.91 -20.75 5.13
C THR A 159 5.81 -20.58 6.16
N TRP A 160 4.94 -19.60 5.92
CA TRP A 160 3.68 -19.46 6.66
C TRP A 160 2.67 -20.49 6.15
N GLU A 161 2.41 -20.49 4.84
CA GLU A 161 1.54 -21.42 4.12
C GLU A 161 2.05 -21.63 2.68
N GLU A 162 1.48 -22.59 1.94
CA GLU A 162 1.83 -22.80 0.53
C GLU A 162 1.61 -21.51 -0.29
N GLY A 163 2.66 -21.02 -0.95
CA GLY A 163 2.64 -19.74 -1.67
C GLY A 163 2.86 -18.50 -0.82
N PHE A 164 3.02 -18.63 0.50
CA PHE A 164 3.25 -17.52 1.45
C PHE A 164 4.49 -17.77 2.28
N TYR A 165 5.60 -17.16 1.90
CA TYR A 165 6.89 -17.37 2.58
C TYR A 165 7.79 -16.15 2.47
N TYR A 166 8.78 -16.11 3.36
CA TYR A 166 9.87 -15.17 3.27
C TYR A 166 11.19 -15.86 3.57
N GLU A 167 12.26 -15.28 3.04
CA GLU A 167 13.61 -15.83 3.14
C GLU A 167 14.64 -14.71 2.99
N PRO A 168 15.90 -14.88 3.43
CA PRO A 168 16.91 -13.84 3.25
C PRO A 168 17.17 -13.58 1.75
N LEU A 169 17.73 -12.42 1.42
CA LEU A 169 18.14 -12.13 0.05
C LEU A 169 19.34 -12.99 -0.35
N SER A 170 19.26 -13.62 -1.52
CA SER A 170 20.38 -14.24 -2.21
C SER A 170 21.36 -13.16 -2.68
N GLN A 171 22.60 -13.55 -2.99
CA GLN A 171 23.53 -12.61 -3.60
C GLN A 171 23.02 -12.10 -4.96
N GLY A 172 22.37 -12.96 -5.76
CA GLY A 172 21.86 -12.58 -7.07
C GLY A 172 20.76 -11.52 -6.99
N LEU A 173 19.84 -11.65 -6.04
CA LEU A 173 18.80 -10.64 -5.82
C LEU A 173 19.39 -9.36 -5.22
N ALA A 174 20.34 -9.47 -4.29
CA ALA A 174 21.04 -8.32 -3.74
C ALA A 174 21.79 -7.52 -4.82
N ASP A 175 22.46 -8.19 -5.75
CA ASP A 175 23.16 -7.56 -6.87
C ASP A 175 22.17 -6.88 -7.83
N TYR A 176 21.02 -7.51 -8.08
CA TYR A 176 19.97 -6.98 -8.95
C TYR A 176 19.38 -5.65 -8.45
N ILE A 177 19.11 -5.55 -7.14
CA ILE A 177 18.54 -4.32 -6.56
C ILE A 177 19.57 -3.20 -6.35
N THR A 178 20.86 -3.53 -6.37
CA THR A 178 21.94 -2.58 -6.05
C THR A 178 22.17 -1.59 -7.19
N GLY A 179 22.03 -0.31 -6.88
CA GLY A 179 22.03 0.80 -7.84
C GLY A 179 20.64 1.13 -8.39
N VAL A 180 19.60 0.41 -7.95
CA VAL A 180 18.20 0.62 -8.33
C VAL A 180 17.40 0.96 -7.07
N SER A 181 16.80 -0.02 -6.40
CA SER A 181 16.08 0.20 -5.13
C SER A 181 16.99 0.18 -3.90
N TYR A 182 18.22 -0.32 -3.99
CA TYR A 182 19.25 -0.25 -2.94
C TYR A 182 20.45 0.60 -3.39
N PRO A 183 21.05 1.44 -2.53
CA PRO A 183 22.14 2.33 -2.97
C PRO A 183 23.44 1.58 -3.25
N LYS A 184 24.08 1.86 -4.40
CA LYS A 184 25.37 1.27 -4.78
C LYS A 184 26.58 1.92 -4.09
N ASP A 185 26.59 3.25 -4.03
CA ASP A 185 27.78 4.04 -3.70
C ASP A 185 27.73 4.63 -2.27
N LEU A 186 26.82 4.15 -1.43
CA LEU A 186 26.68 4.65 -0.07
C LEU A 186 27.49 3.80 0.90
N GLU A 187 28.55 4.37 1.49
CA GLU A 187 29.43 3.65 2.43
C GLU A 187 28.70 3.11 3.67
N LYS A 188 27.64 3.82 4.10
CA LYS A 188 26.85 3.51 5.30
C LYS A 188 25.37 3.69 5.02
N PRO A 189 24.73 2.73 4.35
CA PRO A 189 23.29 2.77 4.12
C PRO A 189 22.56 2.67 5.46
N ALA A 190 21.35 3.26 5.50
CA ALA A 190 20.53 3.27 6.70
C ALA A 190 20.00 1.88 7.11
N ILE A 191 20.12 0.91 6.20
CA ILE A 191 19.77 -0.50 6.40
C ILE A 191 20.78 -1.39 5.65
N ALA A 192 21.19 -2.50 6.26
CA ALA A 192 22.02 -3.49 5.58
C ALA A 192 21.16 -4.42 4.71
N VAL A 193 21.71 -4.89 3.59
CA VAL A 193 21.06 -5.94 2.76
C VAL A 193 20.70 -7.17 3.62
N SER A 194 21.54 -7.50 4.61
CA SER A 194 21.29 -8.61 5.54
C SER A 194 20.15 -8.40 6.52
N ASP A 195 19.57 -7.19 6.60
CA ASP A 195 18.37 -6.89 7.40
C ASP A 195 17.09 -6.95 6.54
N LEU A 196 17.24 -7.13 5.23
CA LEU A 196 16.15 -7.30 4.28
C LEU A 196 15.86 -8.79 4.04
N CYS A 197 14.63 -9.07 3.62
CA CYS A 197 14.15 -10.37 3.19
C CYS A 197 13.35 -10.24 1.89
N TYR A 198 13.40 -11.30 1.09
CA TYR A 198 12.47 -11.53 0.00
C TYR A 198 11.20 -12.15 0.55
N ILE A 199 10.06 -11.73 0.02
CA ILE A 199 8.74 -12.26 0.32
C ILE A 199 8.11 -12.72 -0.98
N HIS A 200 7.49 -13.90 -0.94
CA HIS A 200 6.56 -14.38 -1.95
C HIS A 200 5.17 -14.50 -1.33
N VAL A 201 4.16 -14.01 -2.05
CA VAL A 201 2.74 -14.08 -1.67
C VAL A 201 1.88 -14.44 -2.87
N LEU A 202 0.72 -15.03 -2.62
CA LEU A 202 -0.36 -15.08 -3.61
C LEU A 202 -1.32 -13.91 -3.37
N TYR A 203 -1.95 -13.43 -4.44
CA TYR A 203 -3.03 -12.44 -4.39
C TYR A 203 -4.06 -12.74 -5.49
N ASN A 204 -5.22 -12.08 -5.43
CA ASN A 204 -6.18 -12.12 -6.53
C ASN A 204 -6.06 -10.82 -7.32
N ASP A 205 -5.86 -10.91 -8.63
CA ASP A 205 -5.83 -9.75 -9.52
C ASP A 205 -7.21 -9.07 -9.63
N PHE A 206 -7.31 -8.00 -10.42
CA PHE A 206 -8.56 -7.27 -10.60
C PHE A 206 -9.61 -8.04 -11.42
N GLU A 207 -9.18 -9.06 -12.17
CA GLU A 207 -10.03 -10.05 -12.81
C GLU A 207 -10.48 -11.17 -11.84
N GLY A 208 -9.90 -11.21 -10.63
CA GLY A 208 -10.20 -12.19 -9.59
C GLY A 208 -9.45 -13.52 -9.76
N ASN A 209 -8.42 -13.57 -10.59
CA ASN A 209 -7.58 -14.76 -10.76
C ASN A 209 -6.45 -14.77 -9.73
N PRO A 210 -6.06 -15.96 -9.22
CA PRO A 210 -4.85 -16.11 -8.44
C PRO A 210 -3.61 -15.68 -9.24
N ALA A 211 -2.77 -14.86 -8.62
CA ALA A 211 -1.50 -14.40 -9.16
C ALA A 211 -0.40 -14.49 -8.10
N GLU A 212 0.85 -14.57 -8.55
CA GLU A 212 2.03 -14.54 -7.69
C GLU A 212 2.60 -13.13 -7.59
N GLY A 213 2.98 -12.74 -6.37
CA GLY A 213 3.51 -11.43 -6.04
C GLY A 213 4.82 -11.53 -5.25
N GLU A 214 5.64 -10.49 -5.37
CA GLU A 214 6.93 -10.43 -4.71
C GLU A 214 7.18 -9.08 -4.03
N LEU A 215 7.82 -9.12 -2.85
CA LEU A 215 8.23 -7.94 -2.10
C LEU A 215 9.64 -8.14 -1.55
N ILE A 216 10.32 -7.02 -1.30
CA ILE A 216 11.47 -6.98 -0.39
C ILE A 216 11.06 -6.11 0.79
N CYS A 217 11.34 -6.56 2.01
CA CYS A 217 11.02 -5.83 3.23
C CYS A 217 12.09 -6.04 4.31
N ASN A 218 11.97 -5.32 5.41
CA ASN A 218 12.73 -5.58 6.62
C ASN A 218 12.30 -6.90 7.27
N GLN A 219 13.27 -7.66 7.79
CA GLN A 219 13.00 -8.88 8.57
C GLN A 219 11.99 -8.68 9.71
N ALA A 220 12.00 -7.49 10.34
CA ALA A 220 11.13 -7.17 11.47
C ALA A 220 9.63 -7.17 11.12
N ILE A 221 9.26 -7.06 9.83
CA ILE A 221 7.85 -7.08 9.39
C ILE A 221 7.53 -8.22 8.43
N ALA A 222 8.50 -9.09 8.11
CA ALA A 222 8.32 -10.11 7.08
C ALA A 222 7.21 -11.12 7.44
N GLN A 223 7.18 -11.55 8.71
CA GLN A 223 6.13 -12.42 9.24
C GLN A 223 4.74 -11.76 9.17
N ASP A 224 4.65 -10.47 9.53
CA ASP A 224 3.37 -9.75 9.47
C ASP A 224 2.84 -9.69 8.04
N LEU A 225 3.70 -9.37 7.07
CA LEU A 225 3.29 -9.23 5.68
C LEU A 225 2.78 -10.57 5.10
N VAL A 226 3.47 -11.69 5.32
CA VAL A 226 2.97 -12.99 4.80
C VAL A 226 1.64 -13.40 5.43
N GLU A 227 1.42 -13.10 6.71
CA GLU A 227 0.14 -13.36 7.39
C GLU A 227 -0.99 -12.47 6.84
N ILE A 228 -0.74 -11.17 6.69
CA ILE A 228 -1.71 -10.21 6.14
C ILE A 228 -2.10 -10.60 4.70
N PHE A 229 -1.13 -10.83 3.82
CA PHE A 229 -1.40 -11.18 2.43
C PHE A 229 -2.11 -12.54 2.31
N HIS A 230 -1.79 -13.50 3.17
CA HIS A 230 -2.52 -14.77 3.20
C HIS A 230 -4.00 -14.59 3.53
N GLU A 231 -4.35 -13.73 4.50
CA GLU A 231 -5.74 -13.48 4.86
C GLU A 231 -6.46 -12.61 3.83
N LEU A 232 -5.77 -11.65 3.19
CA LEU A 232 -6.29 -10.92 2.03
C LEU A 232 -6.62 -11.88 0.87
N TYR A 233 -5.70 -12.79 0.53
CA TYR A 233 -5.90 -13.76 -0.54
C TYR A 233 -7.08 -14.70 -0.25
N LYS A 234 -7.18 -15.21 0.97
CA LYS A 234 -8.31 -16.06 1.40
C LYS A 234 -9.66 -15.32 1.37
N ALA A 235 -9.65 -14.01 1.52
CA ALA A 235 -10.84 -13.18 1.46
C ALA A 235 -11.19 -12.73 0.02
N GLU A 236 -10.46 -13.21 -0.98
CA GLU A 236 -10.60 -12.78 -2.38
C GLU A 236 -10.39 -11.26 -2.54
N TYR A 237 -9.60 -10.64 -1.64
CA TYR A 237 -9.25 -9.23 -1.73
C TYR A 237 -8.39 -8.98 -2.97
N GLN A 238 -8.79 -8.00 -3.77
CA GLN A 238 -8.18 -7.74 -5.07
C GLN A 238 -7.05 -6.72 -4.97
N ILE A 239 -5.90 -7.08 -5.51
CA ILE A 239 -4.70 -6.23 -5.65
C ILE A 239 -4.29 -6.33 -7.11
N GLU A 240 -4.03 -5.22 -7.79
CA GLU A 240 -3.78 -5.30 -9.24
C GLU A 240 -2.45 -5.99 -9.52
N LYS A 241 -1.38 -5.50 -8.87
CA LYS A 241 -0.01 -5.95 -9.06
C LYS A 241 0.77 -5.87 -7.75
N ILE A 242 1.65 -6.85 -7.55
CA ILE A 242 2.66 -6.87 -6.47
C ILE A 242 4.00 -7.22 -7.10
N ARG A 243 4.84 -6.21 -7.34
CA ARG A 243 6.15 -6.32 -8.00
C ARG A 243 7.19 -5.52 -7.22
N LEU A 244 8.45 -5.97 -7.32
CA LEU A 244 9.57 -5.15 -6.86
C LEU A 244 9.59 -3.82 -7.61
N ILE A 245 9.92 -2.74 -6.90
CA ILE A 245 10.08 -1.41 -7.50
C ILE A 245 11.17 -1.38 -8.59
N ASP A 246 12.09 -2.33 -8.55
CA ASP A 246 13.16 -2.51 -9.54
C ASP A 246 12.63 -2.80 -10.95
N ALA A 247 11.41 -3.36 -11.09
CA ALA A 247 10.73 -3.50 -12.38
C ALA A 247 10.44 -2.13 -13.05
N TYR A 248 10.42 -1.06 -12.26
CA TYR A 248 10.25 0.33 -12.68
C TYR A 248 11.56 1.13 -12.58
N GLY A 249 12.69 0.46 -12.44
CA GLY A 249 13.99 1.12 -12.27
C GLY A 249 14.12 1.91 -10.96
N GLY A 250 13.32 1.58 -9.93
CA GLY A 250 13.28 2.30 -8.66
C GLY A 250 12.43 3.57 -8.68
N ASP A 251 11.78 3.87 -9.82
CA ASP A 251 10.91 5.03 -9.99
C ASP A 251 9.55 4.79 -9.31
N ASP A 252 9.32 5.55 -8.24
CA ASP A 252 8.13 5.49 -7.40
C ASP A 252 6.88 5.98 -8.15
N ASP A 253 7.00 7.03 -8.96
CA ASP A 253 5.89 7.64 -9.68
C ASP A 253 5.39 6.70 -10.79
N LEU A 254 6.31 6.06 -11.52
CA LEU A 254 5.94 5.05 -12.53
C LEU A 254 5.25 3.84 -11.89
N SER A 255 5.76 3.35 -10.76
CA SER A 255 5.15 2.23 -10.03
C SER A 255 3.76 2.57 -9.50
N MET A 256 3.58 3.75 -8.91
CA MET A 256 2.29 4.20 -8.40
C MET A 256 1.27 4.40 -9.53
N ALA A 257 1.68 5.04 -10.64
CA ALA A 257 0.81 5.25 -11.80
C ALA A 257 0.38 3.93 -12.44
N ASP A 258 1.23 2.90 -12.39
CA ASP A 258 0.90 1.54 -12.82
C ASP A 258 0.20 0.70 -11.73
N ASN A 259 -0.26 1.32 -10.65
CA ASN A 259 -1.00 0.71 -9.55
C ASN A 259 -0.28 -0.49 -8.88
N ASN A 260 1.05 -0.47 -8.87
CA ASN A 260 1.84 -1.54 -8.28
C ASN A 260 1.97 -1.38 -6.75
N SER A 261 1.57 -2.42 -6.01
CA SER A 261 1.79 -2.48 -4.57
C SER A 261 3.24 -2.87 -4.28
N SER A 262 3.96 -2.08 -3.49
CA SER A 262 5.41 -2.23 -3.30
C SER A 262 5.86 -1.88 -1.88
N CYS A 263 7.03 -2.38 -1.44
CA CYS A 263 7.52 -2.27 -0.06
C CYS A 263 8.89 -1.58 0.05
N PHE A 264 9.99 -2.22 -0.37
CA PHE A 264 11.32 -1.61 -0.25
C PHE A 264 11.65 -0.69 -1.43
N ASN A 265 12.01 0.56 -1.13
CA ASN A 265 12.62 1.52 -2.07
C ASN A 265 13.50 2.50 -1.29
N TYR A 266 14.83 2.47 -1.48
CA TYR A 266 15.77 3.35 -0.80
C TYR A 266 15.73 4.77 -1.38
N ARG A 267 14.77 5.56 -0.91
CA ARG A 267 14.57 6.95 -1.31
C ARG A 267 14.27 7.87 -0.14
N VAL A 268 14.43 9.17 -0.38
CA VAL A 268 13.87 10.21 0.50
C VAL A 268 12.36 10.34 0.27
N VAL A 269 11.67 10.89 1.27
CA VAL A 269 10.27 11.32 1.09
C VAL A 269 10.26 12.45 0.06
N SER A 270 9.27 12.45 -0.84
CA SER A 270 9.13 13.49 -1.86
C SER A 270 9.09 14.89 -1.22
N GLY A 271 9.87 15.82 -1.77
CA GLY A 271 10.00 17.17 -1.21
C GLY A 271 10.77 17.27 0.12
N SER A 272 11.45 16.21 0.57
CA SER A 272 12.19 16.16 1.84
C SER A 272 13.64 15.69 1.67
N SER A 273 14.45 15.88 2.72
CA SER A 273 15.77 15.26 2.88
C SER A 273 15.75 14.02 3.79
N SER A 274 14.59 13.68 4.35
CA SER A 274 14.43 12.54 5.25
C SER A 274 14.14 11.26 4.48
N LEU A 275 14.74 10.15 4.90
CA LEU A 275 14.45 8.83 4.31
C LEU A 275 12.99 8.43 4.54
N SER A 276 12.38 7.88 3.50
CA SER A 276 11.07 7.24 3.58
C SER A 276 11.15 5.98 4.44
N ARG A 277 10.01 5.54 5.01
CA ARG A 277 9.94 4.23 5.69
C ARG A 277 10.13 3.05 4.72
N HIS A 278 9.84 3.25 3.44
CA HIS A 278 10.19 2.31 2.37
C HIS A 278 11.71 2.07 2.29
N ALA A 279 12.53 3.08 2.59
CA ALA A 279 13.99 2.95 2.57
C ALA A 279 14.55 2.04 3.67
N TYR A 280 13.73 1.71 4.67
CA TYR A 280 14.06 0.78 5.74
C TYR A 280 13.35 -0.57 5.55
N GLY A 281 12.57 -0.75 4.48
CA GLY A 281 11.71 -1.92 4.27
C GLY A 281 10.62 -2.05 5.33
N LEU A 282 10.19 -0.93 5.94
CA LEU A 282 9.24 -0.90 7.05
C LEU A 282 7.88 -0.29 6.67
N ALA A 283 7.65 -0.09 5.38
CA ALA A 283 6.39 0.42 4.85
C ALA A 283 6.00 -0.33 3.58
N ILE A 284 4.72 -0.28 3.25
CA ILE A 284 4.14 -0.88 2.05
C ILE A 284 3.00 -0.02 1.54
N ASP A 285 2.94 0.13 0.23
CA ASP A 285 1.87 0.82 -0.48
C ASP A 285 0.96 -0.22 -1.15
N ILE A 286 -0.36 -0.06 -1.02
CA ILE A 286 -1.37 -0.98 -1.56
C ILE A 286 -2.29 -0.24 -2.54
N ASN A 287 -2.39 -0.77 -3.77
CA ASN A 287 -3.16 -0.21 -4.88
C ASN A 287 -3.05 1.34 -4.98
N PRO A 288 -1.84 1.90 -5.21
CA PRO A 288 -1.57 3.34 -5.23
C PRO A 288 -2.53 4.21 -6.05
N LEU A 289 -2.96 3.72 -7.22
CA LEU A 289 -3.81 4.48 -8.14
C LEU A 289 -5.17 4.79 -7.50
N TYR A 290 -5.75 3.82 -6.79
CA TYR A 290 -7.06 3.94 -6.14
C TYR A 290 -6.98 4.54 -4.73
N ASN A 291 -5.77 4.59 -4.17
CA ASN A 291 -5.50 5.07 -2.82
C ASN A 291 -4.38 6.12 -2.83
N PRO A 292 -4.60 7.27 -3.49
CA PRO A 292 -3.52 8.20 -3.78
C PRO A 292 -2.97 8.91 -2.54
N TYR A 293 -1.76 9.43 -2.68
CA TYR A 293 -1.17 10.44 -1.80
C TYR A 293 -1.69 11.84 -2.14
N ILE A 294 -2.17 12.57 -1.13
CA ILE A 294 -2.75 13.90 -1.24
C ILE A 294 -2.02 14.87 -0.32
N THR A 295 -1.56 15.97 -0.89
CA THR A 295 -1.01 17.11 -0.14
C THR A 295 -1.84 18.36 -0.36
N TYR A 296 -1.79 19.25 0.63
CA TYR A 296 -2.54 20.51 0.64
C TYR A 296 -1.55 21.66 0.69
N ASN A 297 -1.49 22.43 -0.40
CA ASN A 297 -0.60 23.58 -0.50
C ASN A 297 -1.14 24.78 0.30
N LYS A 298 -0.25 25.74 0.60
CA LYS A 298 -0.60 26.96 1.35
C LYS A 298 -1.64 27.84 0.63
N ASP A 299 -1.70 27.74 -0.69
CA ASP A 299 -2.66 28.45 -1.55
C ASP A 299 -3.99 27.69 -1.72
N GLN A 300 -4.22 26.64 -0.92
CA GLN A 300 -5.39 25.77 -0.95
C GLN A 300 -5.51 24.87 -2.17
N THR A 301 -4.51 24.84 -3.06
CA THR A 301 -4.45 23.82 -4.11
C THR A 301 -4.15 22.45 -3.51
N ILE A 302 -4.71 21.41 -4.12
CA ILE A 302 -4.41 20.02 -3.79
C ILE A 302 -3.45 19.46 -4.83
N HIS A 303 -2.55 18.59 -4.39
CA HIS A 303 -1.74 17.78 -5.29
C HIS A 303 -2.01 16.32 -4.97
N VAL A 304 -2.27 15.54 -6.02
CA VAL A 304 -2.57 14.10 -5.94
C VAL A 304 -1.45 13.33 -6.65
N SER A 305 -0.91 12.32 -5.99
CA SER A 305 0.05 11.39 -6.59
C SER A 305 -0.44 9.95 -6.40
N PRO A 306 -0.47 9.11 -7.46
CA PRO A 306 -0.18 9.47 -8.85
C PRO A 306 -1.26 10.43 -9.41
N GLU A 307 -0.92 11.24 -10.43
CA GLU A 307 -1.87 12.18 -11.07
C GLU A 307 -3.10 11.45 -11.63
N ALA A 308 -2.91 10.25 -12.17
CA ALA A 308 -4.00 9.39 -12.63
C ALA A 308 -4.98 8.98 -11.51
N GLY A 309 -4.60 9.17 -10.24
CA GLY A 309 -5.42 8.90 -9.06
C GLY A 309 -6.38 10.04 -8.66
N GLU A 310 -6.40 11.16 -9.38
CA GLU A 310 -7.23 12.35 -9.07
C GLU A 310 -8.71 12.03 -8.85
N ASP A 311 -9.29 11.12 -9.65
CA ASP A 311 -10.70 10.73 -9.53
C ASP A 311 -11.02 10.03 -8.20
N TYR A 312 -10.02 9.43 -7.56
CA TYR A 312 -10.12 8.70 -6.28
C TYR A 312 -9.77 9.56 -5.05
N ALA A 313 -9.35 10.81 -5.27
CA ALA A 313 -9.01 11.75 -4.19
C ALA A 313 -10.24 12.19 -3.38
N ASP A 314 -11.42 12.26 -4.01
CA ASP A 314 -12.68 12.50 -3.31
C ASP A 314 -13.18 11.22 -2.63
N ARG A 315 -12.74 11.05 -1.39
CA ARG A 315 -13.08 9.91 -0.54
C ARG A 315 -14.54 9.85 -0.10
N SER A 316 -15.38 10.85 -0.40
CA SER A 316 -16.82 10.74 -0.15
C SER A 316 -17.53 9.84 -1.18
N LYS A 317 -16.89 9.60 -2.33
CA LYS A 317 -17.39 8.71 -3.38
C LYS A 317 -17.21 7.24 -3.00
N SER A 318 -18.05 6.41 -3.62
CA SER A 318 -17.93 4.96 -3.61
C SER A 318 -17.27 4.50 -4.92
N PHE A 319 -16.23 3.68 -4.79
CA PHE A 319 -15.47 3.07 -5.88
C PHE A 319 -14.79 1.80 -5.35
N PRO A 320 -14.43 0.83 -6.22
CA PRO A 320 -13.77 -0.40 -5.79
C PRO A 320 -12.34 -0.15 -5.30
N TYR A 321 -11.78 -1.12 -4.57
CA TYR A 321 -10.38 -1.15 -4.10
C TYR A 321 -9.97 -0.04 -3.12
N LYS A 322 -10.98 0.63 -2.57
CA LYS A 322 -10.87 1.76 -1.68
C LYS A 322 -10.46 1.29 -0.27
N ILE A 323 -9.34 1.79 0.24
CA ILE A 323 -8.92 1.57 1.62
C ILE A 323 -9.48 2.67 2.53
N ASP A 324 -10.40 2.32 3.41
CA ASP A 324 -10.89 3.18 4.49
C ASP A 324 -10.93 2.41 5.83
N GLU A 325 -11.43 3.04 6.89
CA GLU A 325 -11.40 2.46 8.24
C GLU A 325 -12.24 1.18 8.38
N GLU A 326 -13.15 0.91 7.45
CA GLU A 326 -13.99 -0.31 7.43
C GLU A 326 -13.37 -1.41 6.54
N ASP A 327 -12.37 -1.05 5.72
CA ASP A 327 -11.72 -1.94 4.76
C ASP A 327 -10.95 -3.09 5.44
N LEU A 328 -10.90 -4.25 4.77
CA LEU A 328 -10.17 -5.41 5.26
C LEU A 328 -8.66 -5.19 5.30
N CYS A 329 -8.09 -4.55 4.27
CA CYS A 329 -6.66 -4.26 4.23
C CYS A 329 -6.27 -3.38 5.41
N TYR A 330 -7.02 -2.30 5.64
CA TYR A 330 -6.83 -1.44 6.81
C TYR A 330 -6.85 -2.24 8.12
N ARG A 331 -7.92 -3.00 8.39
CA ARG A 331 -8.07 -3.72 9.67
C ARG A 331 -6.94 -4.72 9.92
N LEU A 332 -6.54 -5.49 8.91
CA LEU A 332 -5.44 -6.46 9.03
C LEU A 332 -4.11 -5.74 9.35
N PHE A 333 -3.77 -4.68 8.62
CA PHE A 333 -2.55 -3.92 8.92
C PHE A 333 -2.58 -3.30 10.33
N LYS A 334 -3.72 -2.75 10.76
CA LYS A 334 -3.86 -2.19 12.12
C LYS A 334 -3.73 -3.26 13.21
N GLU A 335 -4.26 -4.46 13.00
CA GLU A 335 -4.14 -5.58 13.95
C GLU A 335 -2.68 -6.02 14.13
N HIS A 336 -1.90 -6.00 13.05
CA HIS A 336 -0.45 -6.22 13.09
C HIS A 336 0.35 -5.01 13.61
N GLY A 337 -0.31 -3.94 14.05
CA GLY A 337 0.32 -2.77 14.67
C GLY A 337 0.95 -1.80 13.68
N PHE A 338 0.55 -1.84 12.40
CA PHE A 338 0.91 -0.79 11.44
C PHE A 338 0.10 0.48 11.72
N THR A 339 0.71 1.61 11.36
CA THR A 339 0.03 2.89 11.21
C THR A 339 -0.34 3.09 9.75
N TRP A 340 -1.41 3.82 9.48
CA TRP A 340 -1.91 4.07 8.14
C TRP A 340 -1.76 5.54 7.78
N GLY A 341 -1.29 5.83 6.56
CA GLY A 341 -1.07 7.19 6.07
C GLY A 341 -2.37 7.97 5.83
N GLY A 342 -3.50 7.29 5.67
CA GLY A 342 -4.82 7.91 5.65
C GLY A 342 -5.20 8.60 6.97
N ASP A 343 -4.56 8.23 8.09
CA ASP A 343 -4.78 8.84 9.41
C ASP A 343 -3.98 10.15 9.58
N TRP A 344 -3.06 10.50 8.68
CA TRP A 344 -2.19 11.67 8.84
C TRP A 344 -2.95 13.00 8.69
N ASN A 345 -2.48 14.06 9.36
CA ASN A 345 -3.20 15.35 9.41
C ASN A 345 -2.74 16.34 8.33
N SER A 346 -1.45 16.39 8.02
CA SER A 346 -0.86 17.37 7.09
C SER A 346 -0.97 16.96 5.61
N CYS A 347 -1.14 15.67 5.37
CA CYS A 347 -1.29 15.01 4.09
C CYS A 347 -2.12 13.75 4.32
N LYS A 348 -2.59 13.14 3.24
CA LYS A 348 -3.28 11.85 3.28
C LYS A 348 -2.58 10.89 2.35
N ASP A 349 -2.06 9.81 2.89
CA ASP A 349 -1.36 8.79 2.09
C ASP A 349 -2.14 7.48 2.17
N TYR A 350 -3.18 7.34 1.35
CA TYR A 350 -4.17 6.27 1.51
C TYR A 350 -3.62 4.88 1.18
N GLN A 351 -2.60 4.80 0.34
CA GLN A 351 -1.86 3.59 -0.01
C GLN A 351 -0.96 3.10 1.12
N HIS A 352 -0.48 4.02 1.97
CA HIS A 352 0.72 3.80 2.77
C HIS A 352 0.43 3.19 4.14
N PHE A 353 1.04 2.05 4.43
CA PHE A 353 1.11 1.46 5.77
C PHE A 353 2.56 1.39 6.23
N GLN A 354 2.83 1.76 7.47
CA GLN A 354 4.17 1.66 8.05
C GLN A 354 4.18 1.18 9.48
N LYS A 355 5.27 0.52 9.87
CA LYS A 355 5.51 0.08 11.24
C LYS A 355 6.84 0.64 11.75
N THR A 356 6.87 0.99 13.03
CA THR A 356 8.11 1.32 13.76
C THR A 356 8.33 0.22 14.80
N PRO A 357 9.15 -0.80 14.48
CA PRO A 357 9.40 -1.95 15.36
C PRO A 357 10.10 -1.60 16.68
#